data_AF-A0A0R2CHN1-F1
#
_entry.id   AF-A0A0R2CHN1-F1
#
_cell.length_a   1.000
_cell.length_b   1.000
_cell.length_c   1.000
_cell.angle_alpha   90.00
_cell.angle_beta   90.00
_cell.angle_gamma   90.00
#
_symmetry.space_group_name_H-M   'P 1'
#
loop_
_entity.id
_entity.type
_entity.pdbx_description
1 polymer ?
#
loop_
_entity_poly.entity_id
_entity_poly.type
_entity_poly.pdbx_seq_one_letter_code
_entity_poly.pdbx_strand_id
1 'polypeptide(L)'
;MITLVKQEIYKLLHKKSTLILTVIQLIIMIGTAILIKSKSNLFDPTSAILDGFGGLMWSLFVLIAAAASIIAMEFQHGTIKELLYRRYYRGQILISKWLTIFLYSLYYYVMTFVVALLLKIALFNSAFKFTAIYANNMSYLKIMFLGFLGSFLTLWLLLSLVFLLANIFKSNGAAITVGIVGYFATNLISGVMFLLMNKWEWLKWNPFNMMNLSTQLLEPTAKTMTLLSTQQMVIGNLVYLVIFLALGYFVFQRRNV
;
A
#
# COMPACT_ATOMS: atom_id res chain seq x y z
N MET A 1 20.56 -8.83 12.29
CA MET A 1 19.38 -8.09 11.77
C MET A 1 19.75 -7.12 10.66
N ILE A 2 20.54 -6.08 10.93
CA ILE A 2 20.91 -5.06 9.92
C ILE A 2 21.58 -5.69 8.68
N THR A 3 22.43 -6.69 8.87
CA THR A 3 23.09 -7.44 7.78
C THR A 3 22.09 -8.12 6.84
N LEU A 4 21.06 -8.77 7.38
CA LEU A 4 20.00 -9.42 6.58
C LEU A 4 19.21 -8.39 5.77
N VAL A 5 18.82 -7.28 6.40
CA VAL A 5 18.12 -6.19 5.71
C VAL A 5 18.98 -5.62 4.58
N LYS A 6 20.27 -5.37 4.81
CA LYS A 6 21.20 -4.92 3.76
C LYS A 6 21.29 -5.91 2.61
N GLN A 7 21.36 -7.21 2.89
CA GLN A 7 21.40 -8.25 1.86
C GLN A 7 20.11 -8.30 1.03
N GLU A 8 18.95 -8.21 1.68
CA GLU A 8 17.66 -8.20 1.00
C GLU A 8 17.46 -6.93 0.15
N ILE A 9 17.86 -5.76 0.66
CA ILE A 9 17.87 -4.50 -0.11
C ILE A 9 18.82 -4.63 -1.31
N TYR A 10 20.01 -5.18 -1.12
CA TYR A 10 20.99 -5.37 -2.19
C TYR A 10 20.42 -6.26 -3.31
N LYS A 11 19.80 -7.40 -2.96
CA LYS A 11 19.10 -8.27 -3.91
C LYS A 11 18.01 -7.51 -4.66
N LEU A 12 17.21 -6.72 -3.96
CA LEU A 12 16.09 -5.98 -4.53
C LEU A 12 16.57 -4.89 -5.50
N LEU A 13 17.61 -4.13 -5.15
CA LEU A 13 18.17 -3.06 -6.00
C LEU A 13 18.82 -3.58 -7.28
N HIS A 14 19.51 -4.73 -7.22
CA HIS A 14 20.20 -5.31 -8.39
C HIS A 14 19.27 -6.13 -9.30
N LYS A 15 18.04 -6.39 -8.87
CA LYS A 15 17.06 -7.08 -9.70
C LYS A 15 16.59 -6.13 -10.81
N LYS A 16 16.84 -6.49 -12.08
CA LYS A 16 16.43 -5.68 -13.26
C LYS A 16 14.96 -5.26 -13.22
N SER A 17 14.07 -6.13 -12.71
CA SER A 17 12.64 -5.82 -12.58
C SER A 17 12.37 -4.62 -11.70
N THR A 18 13.15 -4.40 -10.64
CA THR A 18 12.95 -3.26 -9.72
C THR A 18 13.16 -1.95 -10.45
N LEU A 19 14.28 -1.82 -11.19
CA LEU A 19 14.56 -0.62 -11.98
C LEU A 19 13.51 -0.42 -13.07
N ILE A 20 13.17 -1.48 -13.81
CA ILE A 20 12.15 -1.41 -14.87
C ILE A 20 10.80 -0.93 -14.31
N LEU A 21 10.34 -1.49 -13.19
CA LEU A 21 9.06 -1.09 -12.57
C LEU A 21 9.08 0.36 -12.09
N THR A 22 10.20 0.85 -11.54
CA THR A 22 10.32 2.26 -11.14
C THR A 22 10.26 3.21 -12.33
N VAL A 23 10.89 2.85 -13.45
CA VAL A 23 10.85 3.65 -14.69
C VAL A 23 9.45 3.63 -15.30
N ILE A 24 8.78 2.47 -15.32
CA ILE A 24 7.39 2.36 -15.79
C ILE A 24 6.47 3.24 -14.95
N GLN A 25 6.64 3.26 -13.63
CA GLN A 25 5.84 4.14 -12.75
C GLN A 25 6.00 5.61 -13.11
N LEU A 26 7.23 6.08 -13.34
CA LEU A 26 7.50 7.44 -13.80
C LEU A 26 6.79 7.76 -15.12
N ILE A 27 6.88 6.84 -16.08
CA ILE A 27 6.26 7.01 -17.40
C ILE A 27 4.73 7.10 -17.27
N ILE A 28 4.12 6.26 -16.44
CA ILE A 28 2.67 6.28 -16.19
C ILE A 28 2.24 7.61 -15.55
N MET A 29 2.97 8.09 -14.55
CA MET A 29 2.68 9.37 -13.89
C MET A 29 2.80 10.55 -14.85
N ILE A 30 3.85 10.59 -15.67
CA ILE A 30 4.04 11.65 -16.67
C ILE A 30 2.95 11.56 -17.75
N GLY A 31 2.68 10.35 -18.26
CA GLY A 31 1.67 10.12 -19.29
C GLY A 31 0.27 10.53 -18.86
N THR A 32 -0.14 10.14 -17.65
CA THR A 32 -1.43 10.56 -17.08
C THR A 32 -1.50 12.07 -16.87
N ALA A 33 -0.44 12.71 -16.36
CA ALA A 33 -0.38 14.16 -16.21
C ALA A 33 -0.54 14.90 -17.55
N ILE A 34 0.10 14.41 -18.63
CA ILE A 34 -0.05 14.98 -19.98
C ILE A 34 -1.48 14.78 -20.50
N LEU A 35 -2.07 13.60 -20.31
CA LEU A 35 -3.44 13.30 -20.74
C LEU A 35 -4.46 14.22 -20.07
N ILE A 36 -4.32 14.43 -18.76
CA ILE A 36 -5.20 15.33 -17.99
C ILE A 36 -5.06 16.77 -18.46
N LYS A 37 -3.82 17.22 -18.73
CA LYS A 37 -3.59 18.57 -19.28
C LYS A 37 -4.24 18.75 -20.65
N SER A 38 -4.17 17.73 -21.51
CA SER A 38 -4.74 17.77 -22.86
C SER A 38 -6.27 17.67 -22.87
N LYS A 39 -6.87 17.00 -21.88
CA LYS A 39 -8.32 16.74 -21.81
C LYS A 39 -8.91 17.25 -20.48
N SER A 40 -8.63 18.50 -20.15
CA SER A 40 -9.06 19.14 -18.90
C SER A 40 -10.59 19.19 -18.71
N ASN A 41 -11.38 19.06 -19.79
CA ASN A 41 -12.84 19.00 -19.70
C ASN A 41 -13.38 17.64 -19.25
N LEU A 42 -12.57 16.56 -19.32
CA LEU A 42 -12.98 15.20 -18.95
C LEU A 42 -12.42 14.76 -17.60
N PHE A 43 -11.28 15.32 -17.18
CA PHE A 43 -10.60 14.94 -15.95
C PHE A 43 -10.32 16.18 -15.11
N ASP A 44 -10.82 16.18 -13.87
CA ASP A 44 -10.52 17.21 -12.90
C ASP A 44 -9.02 17.16 -12.55
N PRO A 45 -8.24 18.23 -12.84
CA PRO A 45 -6.82 18.26 -12.50
C PRO A 45 -6.58 18.19 -10.99
N THR A 46 -7.53 18.65 -10.18
CA THR A 46 -7.34 18.74 -8.72
C THR A 46 -7.32 17.36 -8.06
N SER A 47 -8.27 16.49 -8.40
CA SER A 47 -8.31 15.11 -7.88
C SER A 47 -7.09 14.30 -8.33
N ALA A 48 -6.67 14.44 -9.58
CA ALA A 48 -5.50 13.74 -10.08
C ALA A 48 -4.19 14.16 -9.38
N ILE A 49 -4.04 15.43 -9.01
CA ILE A 49 -2.90 15.90 -8.23
C ILE A 49 -2.93 15.29 -6.82
N LEU A 50 -4.11 15.26 -6.18
CA LEU A 50 -4.28 14.70 -4.83
C LEU A 50 -3.97 13.19 -4.80
N ASP A 51 -4.32 12.45 -5.85
CA ASP A 51 -4.05 11.01 -5.99
C ASP A 51 -2.65 10.68 -6.53
N GLY A 52 -1.82 11.71 -6.82
CA GLY A 52 -0.47 11.53 -7.34
C GLY A 52 -0.42 10.94 -8.74
N PHE A 53 -1.35 11.34 -9.63
CA PHE A 53 -1.39 10.95 -11.05
C PHE A 53 -1.38 9.42 -11.26
N GLY A 54 -2.15 8.69 -10.43
CA GLY A 54 -2.24 7.22 -10.50
C GLY A 54 -1.01 6.46 -9.98
N GLY A 55 0.05 7.18 -9.55
CA GLY A 55 1.27 6.57 -9.01
C GLY A 55 1.01 5.75 -7.74
N LEU A 56 0.07 6.17 -6.89
CA LEU A 56 -0.32 5.43 -5.69
C LEU A 56 -0.88 4.04 -6.03
N MET A 57 -1.81 3.96 -6.99
CA MET A 57 -2.38 2.69 -7.45
C MET A 57 -1.34 1.78 -8.08
N TRP A 58 -0.43 2.33 -8.89
CA TRP A 58 0.64 1.54 -9.49
C TRP A 58 1.61 1.00 -8.43
N SER A 59 2.00 1.85 -7.48
CA SER A 59 2.87 1.45 -6.37
C SER A 59 2.26 0.32 -5.53
N LEU A 60 0.93 0.33 -5.35
CA LEU A 60 0.20 -0.71 -4.65
C LEU A 60 0.39 -2.09 -5.31
N PHE A 61 0.21 -2.20 -6.63
CA PHE A 61 0.40 -3.47 -7.33
C PHE A 61 1.85 -3.96 -7.29
N VAL A 62 2.81 -3.05 -7.46
CA VAL A 62 4.23 -3.39 -7.37
C VAL A 62 4.59 -3.89 -5.96
N LEU A 63 4.07 -3.25 -4.92
CA LEU A 63 4.34 -3.63 -3.53
C LEU A 63 3.67 -4.94 -3.14
N ILE A 64 2.44 -5.22 -3.61
CA ILE A 64 1.80 -6.53 -3.44
C ILE A 64 2.65 -7.63 -4.07
N ALA A 65 3.09 -7.43 -5.31
CA ALA A 65 3.91 -8.40 -6.02
C ALA A 65 5.28 -8.61 -5.33
N ALA A 66 5.91 -7.53 -4.85
CA ALA A 66 7.16 -7.61 -4.10
C ALA A 66 7.00 -8.34 -2.77
N ALA A 67 5.94 -8.03 -2.01
CA ALA A 67 5.65 -8.64 -0.71
C ALA A 67 5.33 -10.14 -0.82
N ALA A 68 4.55 -10.53 -1.84
CA ALA A 68 4.26 -11.94 -2.09
C ALA A 68 5.53 -12.71 -2.51
N SER A 69 6.32 -12.13 -3.42
CA SER A 69 7.47 -12.82 -4.00
C SER A 69 8.67 -12.92 -3.07
N ILE A 70 8.92 -11.94 -2.17
CA ILE A 70 10.08 -11.96 -1.26
C ILE A 70 10.07 -13.15 -0.30
N ILE A 71 8.89 -13.65 0.05
CA ILE A 71 8.69 -14.84 0.88
C ILE A 71 8.55 -16.09 0.00
N ALA A 72 7.63 -16.05 -0.98
CA ALA A 72 7.28 -17.24 -1.74
C ALA A 72 8.44 -17.79 -2.59
N MET A 73 9.29 -16.93 -3.17
CA MET A 73 10.44 -17.37 -3.97
C MET A 73 11.46 -18.14 -3.12
N GLU A 74 11.60 -17.80 -1.85
CA GLU A 74 12.56 -18.48 -0.96
C GLU A 74 12.10 -19.89 -0.62
N PHE A 75 10.79 -20.08 -0.41
CA PHE A 75 10.21 -21.41 -0.24
C PHE A 75 10.23 -22.22 -1.53
N GLN A 76 9.96 -21.58 -2.67
CA GLN A 76 9.94 -22.25 -3.98
C GLN A 76 11.32 -22.74 -4.41
N HIS A 77 12.37 -21.96 -4.16
CA HIS A 77 13.75 -22.31 -4.51
C HIS A 77 14.52 -23.03 -3.39
N GLY A 78 13.90 -23.26 -2.23
CA GLY A 78 14.53 -23.95 -1.10
C GLY A 78 15.66 -23.17 -0.41
N THR A 79 15.88 -21.90 -0.77
CA THR A 79 16.97 -21.05 -0.25
C THR A 79 16.82 -20.69 1.23
N ILE A 80 15.64 -20.94 1.83
CA ILE A 80 15.44 -20.81 3.28
C ILE A 80 16.34 -21.78 4.04
N LYS A 81 16.59 -22.99 3.53
CA LYS A 81 17.47 -23.97 4.19
C LYS A 81 18.90 -23.45 4.30
N GLU A 82 19.41 -22.86 3.22
CA GLU A 82 20.74 -22.25 3.16
C GLU A 82 20.87 -21.07 4.14
N LEU A 83 19.82 -20.24 4.26
CA LEU A 83 19.81 -19.13 5.22
C LEU A 83 19.80 -19.60 6.67
N LEU A 84 19.07 -20.68 6.97
CA LEU A 84 19.01 -21.26 8.31
C LEU A 84 20.33 -21.93 8.73
N TYR A 85 21.06 -22.51 7.77
CA TYR A 85 22.38 -23.11 8.04
C TYR A 85 23.41 -22.08 8.53
N ARG A 86 23.30 -20.82 8.10
CA ARG A 86 24.18 -19.69 8.50
C ARG A 86 23.90 -19.13 9.91
N ARG A 87 23.20 -19.88 10.78
CA ARG A 87 22.83 -19.52 12.16
C ARG A 87 21.85 -18.33 12.31
N TYR A 88 21.08 -18.00 11.28
CA TYR A 88 20.02 -16.99 11.43
C TYR A 88 18.74 -17.61 12.01
N TYR A 89 18.12 -16.94 12.98
CA TYR A 89 16.84 -17.38 13.54
C TYR A 89 15.71 -17.19 12.52
N ARG A 90 14.76 -18.14 12.46
CA ARG A 90 13.59 -18.10 11.56
C ARG A 90 12.86 -16.75 11.62
N GLY A 91 12.59 -16.26 12.84
CA GLY A 91 11.93 -14.98 13.04
C GLY A 91 12.74 -13.78 12.56
N GLN A 92 14.07 -13.83 12.68
CA GLN A 92 14.95 -12.76 12.20
C GLN A 92 14.93 -12.64 10.68
N ILE A 93 14.85 -13.78 9.97
CA ILE A 93 14.73 -13.80 8.51
C ILE A 93 13.40 -13.14 8.08
N LEU A 94 12.28 -13.54 8.68
CA LEU A 94 10.97 -12.99 8.30
C LEU A 94 10.86 -11.49 8.58
N ILE A 95 11.25 -11.05 9.78
CA ILE A 95 11.25 -9.63 10.15
C ILE A 95 12.15 -8.80 9.22
N SER A 96 13.30 -9.34 8.82
CA SER A 96 14.19 -8.65 7.87
C SER A 96 13.51 -8.41 6.51
N LYS A 97 12.67 -9.35 6.05
CA LYS A 97 11.92 -9.22 4.79
C LYS A 97 10.80 -8.18 4.91
N TRP A 98 10.09 -8.15 6.04
CA TRP A 98 9.10 -7.11 6.30
C TRP A 98 9.74 -5.71 6.32
N LEU A 99 10.89 -5.56 6.98
CA LEU A 99 11.63 -4.30 7.00
C LEU A 99 12.12 -3.88 5.61
N THR A 100 12.58 -4.82 4.78
CA THR A 100 12.96 -4.52 3.40
C THR A 100 11.78 -4.00 2.58
N ILE A 101 10.60 -4.63 2.71
CA ILE A 101 9.39 -4.15 2.03
C ILE A 101 8.90 -2.82 2.62
N PHE A 102 9.07 -2.59 3.92
CA PHE A 102 8.83 -1.28 4.55
C PHE A 102 9.64 -0.17 3.90
N LEU A 103 10.96 -0.34 3.82
CA LEU A 103 11.83 0.64 3.18
C LEU A 103 11.51 0.80 1.69
N TYR A 104 11.18 -0.28 0.99
CA TYR A 104 10.79 -0.22 -0.41
C TYR A 104 9.46 0.50 -0.64
N SER A 105 8.48 0.32 0.26
CA SER A 105 7.21 1.06 0.23
C SER A 105 7.42 2.55 0.48
N LEU A 106 8.31 2.91 1.42
CA LEU A 106 8.64 4.28 1.73
C LEU A 106 9.28 4.97 0.50
N TYR A 107 10.20 4.28 -0.16
CA TYR A 107 10.81 4.75 -1.40
C TYR A 107 9.76 5.08 -2.48
N TYR A 108 8.82 4.17 -2.76
CA TYR A 108 7.78 4.42 -3.76
C TYR A 108 6.83 5.56 -3.40
N TYR A 109 6.46 5.68 -2.13
CA TYR A 109 5.54 6.73 -1.68
C TYR A 109 6.21 8.11 -1.73
N VAL A 110 7.45 8.22 -1.24
CA VAL A 110 8.22 9.47 -1.30
C VAL A 110 8.48 9.86 -2.76
N MET A 111 8.86 8.89 -3.59
CA MET A 111 9.06 9.11 -5.03
C MET A 111 7.78 9.60 -5.72
N THR A 112 6.63 8.94 -5.48
CA THR A 112 5.34 9.35 -6.03
C THR A 112 4.98 10.76 -5.57
N PHE A 113 5.19 11.08 -4.29
CA PHE A 113 4.88 12.38 -3.73
C PHE A 113 5.72 13.49 -4.37
N VAL A 114 7.04 13.30 -4.46
CA VAL A 114 7.97 14.26 -5.08
C VAL A 114 7.66 14.46 -6.56
N VAL A 115 7.46 13.38 -7.32
CA VAL A 115 7.14 13.47 -8.75
C VAL A 115 5.78 14.14 -8.97
N ALA A 116 4.78 13.86 -8.14
CA ALA A 116 3.48 14.53 -8.22
C ALA A 116 3.61 16.05 -7.97
N LEU A 117 4.43 16.48 -7.01
CA LEU A 117 4.71 17.90 -6.78
C LEU A 117 5.42 18.54 -7.99
N LEU A 118 6.43 17.87 -8.55
CA LEU A 118 7.15 18.36 -9.73
C LEU A 118 6.23 18.49 -10.94
N LEU A 119 5.38 17.48 -11.20
CA LEU A 119 4.41 17.50 -12.30
C LEU A 119 3.36 18.59 -12.12
N LYS A 120 2.88 18.80 -10.89
CA LYS A 120 1.99 19.92 -10.58
C LYS A 120 2.63 21.25 -10.96
N ILE A 121 3.87 21.49 -10.50
CA ILE A 121 4.58 22.75 -10.77
C ILE A 121 4.85 22.92 -12.27
N ALA A 122 5.27 21.86 -12.96
CA ALA A 122 5.64 21.94 -14.37
C ALA A 122 4.44 22.09 -15.33
N LEU A 123 3.34 21.36 -15.08
CA LEU A 123 2.22 21.24 -16.03
C LEU A 123 0.97 22.01 -15.61
N PHE A 124 0.75 22.20 -14.30
CA PHE A 124 -0.49 22.70 -13.71
C PHE A 124 -0.26 23.89 -12.76
N ASN A 125 0.76 24.70 -13.03
CA ASN A 125 1.11 25.84 -12.17
C ASN A 125 -0.06 26.82 -11.97
N SER A 126 -0.90 26.99 -13.00
CA SER A 126 -2.08 27.86 -12.99
C SER A 126 -3.32 27.26 -12.33
N ALA A 127 -3.34 25.96 -12.00
CA ALA A 127 -4.55 25.29 -11.53
C ALA A 127 -4.98 25.76 -10.12
N PHE A 128 -4.06 25.77 -9.15
CA PHE A 128 -4.31 26.30 -7.80
C PHE A 128 -3.01 26.54 -7.03
N LYS A 129 -3.05 27.46 -6.06
CA LYS A 129 -1.96 27.66 -5.08
C LYS A 129 -2.02 26.57 -4.01
N PHE A 130 -0.88 26.00 -3.63
CA PHE A 130 -0.83 24.98 -2.56
C PHE A 130 -1.39 25.48 -1.23
N THR A 131 -1.30 26.79 -0.96
CA THR A 131 -1.82 27.46 0.23
C THR A 131 -3.31 27.83 0.12
N ALA A 132 -3.93 27.66 -1.05
CA ALA A 132 -5.37 27.87 -1.17
C ALA A 132 -6.11 26.85 -0.32
N ILE A 133 -7.20 27.31 0.29
CA ILE A 133 -8.07 26.49 1.10
C ILE A 133 -8.91 25.62 0.15
N TYR A 134 -8.79 24.31 0.29
CA TYR A 134 -9.65 23.33 -0.34
C TYR A 134 -10.68 22.82 0.69
N ALA A 135 -11.60 21.96 0.25
CA ALA A 135 -12.69 21.41 1.06
C ALA A 135 -12.28 21.12 2.52
N ASN A 136 -13.14 21.50 3.46
CA ASN A 136 -12.94 21.37 4.93
C ASN A 136 -11.88 22.29 5.55
N ASN A 137 -11.64 23.48 4.98
CA ASN A 137 -10.74 24.50 5.53
C ASN A 137 -9.25 24.07 5.59
N MET A 138 -8.86 23.05 4.83
CA MET A 138 -7.48 22.54 4.78
C MET A 138 -6.78 22.96 3.49
N SER A 139 -5.49 23.28 3.58
CA SER A 139 -4.65 23.55 2.42
C SER A 139 -4.49 22.30 1.56
N TYR A 140 -4.41 22.46 0.23
CA TYR A 140 -4.19 21.36 -0.71
C TYR A 140 -2.97 20.49 -0.36
N LEU A 141 -1.87 21.10 0.10
CA LEU A 141 -0.67 20.36 0.50
C LEU A 141 -0.96 19.43 1.68
N LYS A 142 -1.73 19.91 2.66
CA LYS A 142 -2.11 19.15 3.86
C LYS A 142 -3.01 17.98 3.49
N ILE A 143 -3.97 18.19 2.59
CA ILE A 143 -4.90 17.15 2.13
C ILE A 143 -4.16 16.08 1.35
N MET A 144 -3.28 16.48 0.42
CA MET A 144 -2.42 15.55 -0.32
C MET A 144 -1.57 14.71 0.63
N PHE A 145 -0.92 15.33 1.62
CA PHE A 145 -0.13 14.62 2.61
C PHE A 145 -0.97 13.63 3.45
N LEU A 146 -2.15 14.04 3.91
CA LEU A 146 -3.06 13.17 4.64
C LEU A 146 -3.57 12.00 3.78
N GLY A 147 -3.86 12.22 2.50
CA GLY A 147 -4.25 11.17 1.55
C GLY A 147 -3.14 10.15 1.33
N PHE A 148 -1.89 10.62 1.19
CA PHE A 148 -0.71 9.75 1.07
C PHE A 148 -0.48 8.93 2.35
N LEU A 149 -0.61 9.55 3.53
CA LEU A 149 -0.50 8.83 4.79
C LEU A 149 -1.63 7.80 4.97
N GLY A 150 -2.86 8.18 4.67
CA GLY A 150 -4.02 7.29 4.76
C GLY A 150 -3.89 6.09 3.85
N SER A 151 -3.52 6.32 2.59
CA SER A 151 -3.29 5.25 1.63
C SER A 151 -2.11 4.36 2.00
N PHE A 152 -1.05 4.91 2.60
CA PHE A 152 0.08 4.14 3.12
C PHE A 152 -0.34 3.18 4.24
N LEU A 153 -1.14 3.65 5.20
CA LEU A 153 -1.67 2.81 6.29
C LEU A 153 -2.58 1.70 5.73
N THR A 154 -3.51 2.04 4.83
CA THR A 154 -4.36 1.06 4.14
C THR A 154 -3.54 0.03 3.37
N LEU A 155 -2.49 0.45 2.68
CA LEU A 155 -1.59 -0.45 1.95
C LEU A 155 -0.89 -1.41 2.91
N TRP A 156 -0.40 -0.95 4.05
CA TRP A 156 0.28 -1.79 5.04
C TRP A 156 -0.64 -2.83 5.68
N LEU A 157 -1.90 -2.49 5.92
CA LEU A 157 -2.92 -3.47 6.31
C LEU A 157 -3.06 -4.56 5.24
N LEU A 158 -3.17 -4.18 3.97
CA LEU A 158 -3.26 -5.16 2.88
C LEU A 158 -1.99 -6.00 2.73
N LEU A 159 -0.80 -5.39 2.82
CA LEU A 159 0.47 -6.12 2.74
C LEU A 159 0.64 -7.12 3.89
N SER A 160 0.17 -6.80 5.09
CA SER A 160 0.21 -7.73 6.23
C SER A 160 -0.60 -9.00 5.95
N LEU A 161 -1.76 -8.86 5.31
CA LEU A 161 -2.57 -9.99 4.84
C LEU A 161 -1.85 -10.75 3.72
N VAL A 162 -1.25 -10.06 2.75
CA VAL A 162 -0.48 -10.69 1.67
C VAL A 162 0.70 -11.49 2.24
N PHE A 163 1.42 -10.99 3.24
CA PHE A 163 2.51 -11.73 3.90
C PHE A 163 2.02 -12.98 4.61
N LEU A 164 0.90 -12.88 5.35
CA LEU A 164 0.27 -14.04 5.98
C LEU A 164 -0.06 -15.12 4.93
N LEU A 165 -0.67 -14.71 3.83
CA LEU A 165 -1.04 -15.62 2.74
C LEU A 165 0.16 -16.17 1.99
N ALA A 166 1.21 -15.39 1.77
CA ALA A 166 2.45 -15.85 1.17
C ALA A 166 3.15 -16.94 2.02
N ASN A 167 2.96 -16.89 3.34
CA ASN A 167 3.43 -17.94 4.25
C ASN A 167 2.57 -19.21 4.19
N ILE A 168 1.28 -19.09 3.86
CA ILE A 168 0.34 -20.22 3.76
C ILE A 168 0.44 -20.90 2.39
N PHE A 169 0.49 -20.12 1.32
CA PHE A 169 0.54 -20.64 -0.04
C PHE A 169 1.95 -21.10 -0.41
N LYS A 170 2.01 -22.21 -1.18
CA LYS A 170 3.28 -22.79 -1.65
C LYS A 170 3.80 -22.14 -2.93
N SER A 171 2.94 -21.44 -3.68
CA SER A 171 3.29 -20.82 -4.95
C SER A 171 3.26 -19.30 -4.87
N ASN A 172 4.25 -18.66 -5.50
CA ASN A 172 4.33 -17.20 -5.61
C ASN A 172 3.10 -16.60 -6.29
N GLY A 173 2.64 -17.24 -7.39
CA GLY A 173 1.47 -16.77 -8.14
C GLY A 173 0.19 -16.72 -7.31
N ALA A 174 -0.07 -17.70 -6.45
CA ALA A 174 -1.27 -17.71 -5.61
C ALA A 174 -1.29 -16.52 -4.63
N ALA A 175 -0.16 -16.22 -3.98
CA ALA A 175 -0.07 -15.11 -3.04
C ALA A 175 -0.29 -13.75 -3.73
N ILE A 176 0.28 -13.56 -4.93
CA ILE A 176 0.07 -12.34 -5.73
C ILE A 176 -1.40 -12.19 -6.11
N THR A 177 -2.02 -13.24 -6.66
CA THR A 177 -3.42 -13.22 -7.09
C THR A 177 -4.34 -12.86 -5.94
N VAL A 178 -4.17 -13.44 -4.75
CA VAL A 178 -5.04 -13.12 -3.62
C VAL A 178 -4.83 -11.68 -3.13
N GLY A 179 -3.63 -11.13 -3.18
CA GLY A 179 -3.41 -9.72 -2.86
C GLY A 179 -4.14 -8.76 -3.81
N ILE A 180 -4.05 -9.02 -5.11
CA ILE A 180 -4.71 -8.20 -6.15
C ILE A 180 -6.22 -8.36 -6.08
N VAL A 181 -6.72 -9.59 -6.04
CA VAL A 181 -8.16 -9.89 -5.92
C VAL A 181 -8.71 -9.31 -4.62
N GLY A 182 -7.96 -9.42 -3.52
CA GLY A 182 -8.29 -8.84 -2.23
C GLY A 182 -8.50 -7.33 -2.33
N TYR A 183 -7.57 -6.60 -2.97
CA TYR A 183 -7.72 -5.16 -3.21
C TYR A 183 -9.00 -4.81 -3.99
N PHE A 184 -9.27 -5.48 -5.11
CA PHE A 184 -10.49 -5.21 -5.89
C PHE A 184 -11.76 -5.62 -5.15
N ALA A 185 -11.72 -6.74 -4.42
CA ALA A 185 -12.82 -7.19 -3.58
C ALA A 185 -13.18 -6.13 -2.53
N THR A 186 -12.19 -5.45 -1.93
CA THR A 186 -12.48 -4.39 -0.96
C THR A 186 -13.28 -3.24 -1.56
N ASN A 187 -12.94 -2.83 -2.78
CA ASN A 187 -13.64 -1.74 -3.48
C ASN A 187 -15.07 -2.15 -3.87
N LEU A 188 -15.26 -3.39 -4.34
CA LEU A 188 -16.59 -3.90 -4.73
C LEU A 188 -17.49 -4.18 -3.51
N ILE A 189 -16.92 -4.76 -2.46
CA ILE A 189 -17.66 -5.19 -1.27
C ILE A 189 -17.96 -4.01 -0.35
N SER A 190 -17.16 -2.94 -0.35
CA SER A 190 -17.38 -1.79 0.54
C SER A 190 -18.79 -1.20 0.41
N GLY A 191 -19.33 -1.08 -0.81
CA GLY A 191 -20.70 -0.58 -1.02
C GLY A 191 -21.78 -1.44 -0.37
N VAL A 192 -21.67 -2.77 -0.49
CA VAL A 192 -22.58 -3.72 0.18
C VAL A 192 -22.34 -3.73 1.68
N MET A 193 -21.09 -3.61 2.12
CA MET A 193 -20.72 -3.62 3.53
C MET A 193 -21.32 -2.43 4.27
N PHE A 194 -21.34 -1.23 3.67
CA PHE A 194 -21.98 -0.06 4.28
C PHE A 194 -23.48 -0.27 4.53
N LEU A 195 -24.18 -0.94 3.61
CA LEU A 195 -25.59 -1.29 3.79
C LEU A 195 -25.80 -2.32 4.91
N LEU A 196 -24.89 -3.30 5.02
CA LEU A 196 -24.94 -4.33 6.06
C LEU A 196 -24.58 -3.77 7.44
N MET A 197 -23.65 -2.82 7.51
CA MET A 197 -23.25 -2.13 8.75
C MET A 197 -24.39 -1.35 9.39
N ASN A 198 -25.30 -0.79 8.58
CA ASN A 198 -26.52 -0.14 9.09
C ASN A 198 -27.48 -1.13 9.76
N LYS A 199 -27.42 -2.42 9.41
CA LYS A 199 -28.21 -3.47 10.06
C LYS A 199 -27.48 -4.06 11.26
N TRP A 200 -26.19 -4.36 11.12
CA TRP A 200 -25.39 -5.08 12.11
C TRP A 200 -24.18 -4.26 12.52
N GLU A 201 -24.27 -3.57 13.66
CA GLU A 201 -23.26 -2.60 14.08
C GLU A 201 -21.86 -3.18 14.32
N TRP A 202 -21.74 -4.47 14.63
CA TRP A 202 -20.43 -5.10 14.88
C TRP A 202 -19.58 -5.20 13.61
N LEU A 203 -20.20 -5.19 12.41
CA LEU A 203 -19.50 -5.23 11.12
C LEU A 203 -18.63 -3.99 10.89
N LYS A 204 -18.85 -2.89 11.62
CA LYS A 204 -18.03 -1.68 11.52
C LYS A 204 -16.55 -1.94 11.80
N TRP A 205 -16.23 -2.95 12.63
CA TRP A 205 -14.85 -3.29 12.96
C TRP A 205 -14.14 -4.15 11.92
N ASN A 206 -14.79 -4.50 10.81
CA ASN A 206 -14.18 -5.35 9.79
C ASN A 206 -12.90 -4.71 9.16
N PRO A 207 -11.81 -5.47 8.94
CA PRO A 207 -10.63 -5.01 8.18
C PRO A 207 -10.96 -4.34 6.84
N PHE A 208 -11.99 -4.80 6.13
CA PHE A 208 -12.46 -4.19 4.88
C PHE A 208 -12.97 -2.76 5.08
N ASN A 209 -13.67 -2.49 6.20
CA ASN A 209 -14.08 -1.13 6.54
C ASN A 209 -12.86 -0.25 6.89
N MET A 210 -11.88 -0.81 7.59
CA MET A 210 -10.63 -0.11 7.97
C MET A 210 -9.77 0.29 6.76
N MET A 211 -9.97 -0.34 5.60
CA MET A 211 -9.29 0.04 4.36
C MET A 211 -9.82 1.36 3.77
N ASN A 212 -11.03 1.77 4.11
CA ASN A 212 -11.62 3.06 3.71
C ASN A 212 -11.09 4.25 4.54
N LEU A 213 -9.97 4.08 5.25
CA LEU A 213 -9.35 5.14 6.04
C LEU A 213 -8.85 6.31 5.17
N SER A 214 -8.29 6.02 3.99
CA SER A 214 -7.83 7.05 3.06
C SER A 214 -8.97 7.96 2.60
N THR A 215 -10.13 7.39 2.27
CA THR A 215 -11.30 8.16 1.83
C THR A 215 -11.88 8.99 2.96
N GLN A 216 -11.94 8.46 4.19
CA GLN A 216 -12.43 9.20 5.35
C GLN A 216 -11.53 10.36 5.79
N LEU A 217 -10.22 10.27 5.55
CA LEU A 217 -9.30 11.37 5.83
C LEU A 217 -9.46 12.55 4.87
N LEU A 218 -9.89 12.28 3.63
CA LEU A 218 -10.11 13.28 2.60
C LEU A 218 -11.52 13.89 2.70
N GLU A 219 -12.52 13.06 3.04
CA GLU A 219 -13.92 13.44 3.12
C GLU A 219 -14.51 13.16 4.53
N PRO A 220 -14.72 14.18 5.36
CA PRO A 220 -15.35 14.04 6.68
C PRO A 220 -16.78 13.50 6.61
N THR A 221 -17.47 13.67 5.47
CA THR A 221 -18.78 13.08 5.18
C THR A 221 -18.74 11.55 5.19
N ALA A 222 -17.61 10.92 4.82
CA ALA A 222 -17.46 9.48 4.86
C ALA A 222 -17.45 8.91 6.30
N LYS A 223 -17.40 9.76 7.34
CA LYS A 223 -17.60 9.36 8.74
C LYS A 223 -18.99 8.77 8.99
N THR A 224 -20.01 9.24 8.28
CA THR A 224 -21.38 8.69 8.42
C THR A 224 -21.50 7.31 7.77
N MET A 225 -20.68 7.01 6.76
CA MET A 225 -20.67 5.73 6.06
C MET A 225 -19.87 4.66 6.81
N THR A 226 -18.73 5.05 7.38
CA THR A 226 -17.82 4.13 8.11
C THR A 226 -18.28 3.87 9.55
N LEU A 227 -19.19 4.69 10.09
CA LEU A 227 -19.73 4.63 11.47
C LEU A 227 -18.67 4.69 12.58
N LEU A 228 -17.43 5.03 12.23
CA LEU A 228 -16.28 5.07 13.13
C LEU A 228 -15.65 6.45 13.09
N SER A 229 -15.10 6.88 14.23
CA SER A 229 -14.24 8.05 14.24
C SER A 229 -12.92 7.77 13.50
N THR A 230 -12.33 8.81 12.92
CA THR A 230 -11.04 8.71 12.23
C THR A 230 -9.94 8.10 13.13
N GLN A 231 -9.95 8.43 14.42
CA GLN A 231 -9.01 7.87 15.40
C GLN A 231 -9.22 6.37 15.62
N GLN A 232 -10.48 5.92 15.74
CA GLN A 232 -10.81 4.50 15.87
C GLN A 232 -10.42 3.71 14.61
N MET A 233 -10.56 4.30 13.42
CA MET A 233 -10.13 3.65 12.17
C MET A 233 -8.61 3.49 12.11
N VAL A 234 -7.85 4.53 12.48
CA VAL A 234 -6.38 4.47 12.52
C VAL A 234 -5.92 3.39 13.51
N ILE A 235 -6.49 3.38 14.72
CA ILE A 235 -6.16 2.38 15.74
C ILE A 235 -6.54 0.97 15.27
N GLY A 236 -7.75 0.80 14.72
CA GLY A 236 -8.22 -0.47 14.19
C GLY A 236 -7.30 -1.01 13.08
N ASN A 237 -6.89 -0.15 12.14
CA ASN A 237 -5.97 -0.51 11.07
C ASN A 237 -4.61 -0.99 11.62
N LEU A 238 -4.03 -0.28 12.58
CA LEU A 238 -2.78 -0.68 13.26
C LEU A 238 -2.93 -2.00 14.04
N VAL A 239 -4.04 -2.19 14.74
CA VAL A 239 -4.32 -3.44 15.46
C VAL A 239 -4.40 -4.62 14.51
N TYR A 240 -5.15 -4.51 13.41
CA TYR A 240 -5.24 -5.58 12.41
C TYR A 240 -3.92 -5.86 11.72
N LEU A 241 -3.13 -4.82 11.41
CA LEU A 241 -1.78 -4.97 10.89
C LEU A 241 -0.93 -5.83 11.83
N VAL A 242 -0.91 -5.52 13.13
CA VAL A 242 -0.14 -6.29 14.12
C VAL A 242 -0.65 -7.73 14.22
N ILE A 243 -1.97 -7.93 14.22
CA ILE A 243 -2.59 -9.26 14.27
C ILE A 243 -2.14 -10.10 13.07
N PHE A 244 -2.25 -9.57 11.84
CA PHE A 244 -1.89 -10.33 10.64
C PHE A 244 -0.40 -10.63 10.56
N LEU A 245 0.46 -9.68 10.95
CA LEU A 245 1.90 -9.94 11.05
C LEU A 245 2.20 -11.01 12.10
N ALA A 246 1.62 -10.92 13.30
CA ALA A 246 1.83 -11.91 14.37
C ALA A 246 1.38 -13.32 13.96
N LEU A 247 0.21 -13.44 13.31
CA LEU A 247 -0.25 -14.71 12.72
C LEU A 247 0.72 -15.20 11.65
N GLY A 248 1.19 -14.31 10.77
CA GLY A 248 2.17 -14.64 9.74
C GLY A 248 3.48 -15.15 10.32
N TYR A 249 3.95 -14.56 11.41
CA TYR A 249 5.13 -14.99 12.15
C TYR A 249 4.96 -16.39 12.73
N PHE A 250 3.82 -16.64 13.37
CA PHE A 250 3.52 -17.94 13.98
C PHE A 250 3.42 -19.07 12.93
N VAL A 251 2.75 -18.80 11.81
CA VAL A 251 2.67 -19.75 10.68
C VAL A 251 4.06 -20.04 10.13
N PHE A 252 4.90 -19.00 9.96
CA PHE A 252 6.26 -19.16 9.45
C PHE A 252 7.13 -20.02 10.38
N GLN A 253 7.00 -19.87 11.71
CA GLN A 253 7.77 -20.68 12.66
C GLN A 253 7.41 -22.17 12.59
N ARG A 254 6.11 -22.48 12.46
CA ARG A 254 5.58 -23.86 12.43
C ARG A 254 5.72 -24.54 11.07
N ARG A 255 6.02 -23.78 10.02
CA ARG A 255 6.16 -24.34 8.68
C ARG A 255 7.41 -25.22 8.59
N ASN A 256 7.22 -26.45 8.09
CA ASN A 256 8.31 -27.34 7.75
C ASN A 256 9.09 -26.74 6.57
N VAL A 257 10.41 -26.62 6.73
CA VAL A 257 11.33 -26.03 5.75
C VAL A 257 12.12 -27.13 5.08
#